data_AF-A0A661INM9-F1
#
_entry.id   AF-A0A661INM9-F1
#
_cell.length_a   1.000
_cell.length_b   1.000
_cell.length_c   1.000
_cell.angle_alpha   90.00
_cell.angle_beta   90.00
_cell.angle_gamma   90.00
#
_symmetry.space_group_name_H-M   'P 1'
#
loop_
_entity.id
_entity.type
_entity.pdbx_description
1 polymer ?
#
loop_
_entity_poly.entity_id
_entity_poly.type
_entity_poly.pdbx_seq_one_letter_code
_entity_poly.pdbx_strand_id
1 'polypeptide(L)'
;MLVHICCSVDSHYFLQKIQEDYPAEKIVGFFYDPNIHPYSEYKLRLLDVQYSCDKLGIELIVGEYDLEAWLKIVKGLELEPEKGDRCTVCFDRRLDISAQKAIELGHDKFTTTLLISPKKSQDKLQIIGENLSKKYNCEFIFKDYRVGNGVEIQGKQVKENSLYRQNYCGCMFGLNMQREQQDKLTDELIYPIGQQIQPESIEERLELYQQRNLLKDCDIVKQRFLNYRLLSGKVTISKKVVPSYFLCYSTLKNNKTQGRVE
;
A
#
# COMPACT_ATOMS: atom_id res chain seq x y z
N MET A 1 20.06 -9.50 -12.04
CA MET A 1 18.65 -9.47 -12.44
C MET A 1 17.91 -8.33 -11.75
N LEU A 2 16.94 -7.72 -12.44
CA LEU A 2 16.07 -6.69 -11.87
C LEU A 2 14.74 -7.29 -11.38
N VAL A 3 14.30 -6.94 -10.17
CA VAL A 3 13.03 -7.41 -9.59
C VAL A 3 12.06 -6.24 -9.46
N HIS A 4 10.98 -6.23 -10.23
CA HIS A 4 9.89 -5.26 -10.06
C HIS A 4 9.16 -5.48 -8.73
N ILE A 5 8.96 -4.39 -7.97
CA ILE A 5 8.33 -4.38 -6.65
C ILE A 5 7.10 -3.45 -6.65
N CYS A 6 5.98 -3.94 -6.12
CA CYS A 6 4.76 -3.16 -5.87
C CYS A 6 4.55 -2.74 -4.41
N CYS A 7 4.95 -3.59 -3.46
CA CYS A 7 4.80 -3.39 -2.03
C CYS A 7 5.68 -4.36 -1.25
N SER A 8 5.95 -4.03 0.02
CA SER A 8 6.81 -4.81 0.92
C SER A 8 6.23 -6.19 1.28
N VAL A 9 4.91 -6.30 1.41
CA VAL A 9 4.22 -7.55 1.76
C VAL A 9 4.45 -8.62 0.71
N ASP A 10 4.41 -8.24 -0.56
CA ASP A 10 4.66 -9.14 -1.68
C ASP A 10 6.17 -9.30 -1.90
N SER A 11 6.96 -8.24 -1.73
CA SER A 11 8.39 -8.29 -2.06
C SER A 11 9.25 -8.98 -1.02
N HIS A 12 8.99 -8.86 0.29
CA HIS A 12 9.94 -9.30 1.30
C HIS A 12 10.26 -10.79 1.20
N TYR A 13 9.24 -11.64 1.21
CA TYR A 13 9.41 -13.08 1.07
C TYR A 13 9.87 -13.48 -0.34
N PHE A 14 9.37 -12.81 -1.37
CA PHE A 14 9.80 -13.07 -2.75
C PHE A 14 11.31 -12.81 -2.93
N LEU A 15 11.81 -11.71 -2.38
CA LEU A 15 13.21 -11.30 -2.45
C LEU A 15 14.12 -12.25 -1.66
N GLN A 16 13.69 -12.72 -0.48
CA GLN A 16 14.41 -13.77 0.25
C GLN A 16 14.56 -15.04 -0.62
N LYS A 17 13.47 -15.49 -1.23
CA LYS A 17 13.48 -16.72 -2.05
C LYS A 17 14.25 -16.59 -3.35
N ILE A 18 14.14 -15.46 -4.05
CA ILE A 18 14.89 -15.26 -5.29
C ILE A 18 16.41 -15.15 -5.00
N GLN A 19 16.83 -14.60 -3.85
CA GLN A 19 18.23 -14.62 -3.41
C GLN A 19 18.72 -16.05 -3.11
N GLU A 20 17.89 -16.88 -2.47
CA GLU A 20 18.21 -18.29 -2.21
C GLU A 20 18.32 -19.11 -3.51
N ASP A 21 17.41 -18.91 -4.46
CA ASP A 21 17.38 -19.61 -5.74
C ASP A 21 18.54 -19.18 -6.67
N TYR A 22 19.00 -17.93 -6.57
CA TYR A 22 20.01 -17.34 -7.46
C TYR A 22 21.15 -16.65 -6.68
N PRO A 23 21.95 -17.39 -5.89
CA PRO A 23 22.95 -16.80 -4.98
C PRO A 23 24.12 -16.11 -5.70
N ALA A 24 24.38 -16.45 -6.97
CA ALA A 24 25.43 -15.85 -7.78
C ALA A 24 24.96 -14.63 -8.60
N GLU A 25 23.66 -14.34 -8.62
CA GLU A 25 23.09 -13.26 -9.43
C GLU A 25 22.96 -11.98 -8.59
N LYS A 26 23.42 -10.84 -9.11
CA LYS A 26 23.16 -9.55 -8.47
C LYS A 26 21.68 -9.21 -8.59
N ILE A 27 20.96 -9.21 -7.47
CA ILE A 27 19.54 -8.84 -7.41
C ILE A 27 19.41 -7.36 -7.06
N VAL A 28 18.66 -6.63 -7.90
CA VAL A 28 18.33 -5.21 -7.70
C VAL A 28 16.81 -5.07 -7.68
N GLY A 29 16.27 -4.46 -6.63
CA GLY A 29 14.85 -4.14 -6.52
C GLY A 29 14.51 -2.89 -7.31
N PHE A 30 13.35 -2.88 -7.97
CA PHE A 30 12.82 -1.72 -8.69
C PHE A 30 11.39 -1.44 -8.24
N PHE A 31 11.21 -0.41 -7.42
CA PHE A 31 9.88 0.02 -7.00
C PHE A 31 9.24 0.89 -8.08
N TYR A 32 8.24 0.36 -8.76
CA TYR A 32 7.50 1.07 -9.80
C TYR A 32 6.02 0.72 -9.77
N ASP A 33 5.24 1.67 -9.26
CA ASP A 33 3.80 1.54 -9.08
C ASP A 33 3.13 2.93 -9.14
N PRO A 34 3.08 3.54 -10.35
CA PRO A 34 2.58 4.91 -10.53
C PRO A 34 1.08 5.03 -10.26
N ASN A 35 0.36 3.91 -10.19
CA ASN A 35 -1.07 3.88 -9.93
C ASN A 35 -1.43 3.96 -8.44
N ILE A 36 -0.46 3.94 -7.52
CA ILE A 36 -0.77 4.07 -6.09
C ILE A 36 -1.35 5.45 -5.82
N HIS A 37 -2.54 5.49 -5.24
CA HIS A 37 -3.24 6.72 -4.93
C HIS A 37 -4.01 6.56 -3.60
N PRO A 38 -4.01 7.55 -2.70
CA PRO A 38 -3.36 8.87 -2.83
C PRO A 38 -1.83 8.81 -2.74
N TYR A 39 -1.17 9.95 -2.96
CA TYR A 39 0.29 10.04 -2.92
C TYR A 39 0.89 9.68 -1.53
N SER A 40 0.13 9.88 -0.45
CA SER A 40 0.55 9.44 0.89
C SER A 40 0.67 7.91 0.98
N GLU A 41 -0.20 7.15 0.31
CA GLU A 41 -0.09 5.69 0.23
C GLU A 41 1.16 5.29 -0.58
N TYR A 42 1.47 6.00 -1.66
CA TYR A 42 2.68 5.76 -2.45
C TYR A 42 3.92 5.91 -1.56
N LYS A 43 4.00 7.01 -0.81
CA LYS A 43 5.10 7.26 0.14
C LYS A 43 5.20 6.18 1.21
N LEU A 44 4.07 5.77 1.79
CA LEU A 44 4.04 4.74 2.82
C LEU A 44 4.51 3.38 2.29
N ARG A 45 4.05 2.96 1.10
CA ARG A 45 4.51 1.72 0.47
C ARG A 45 5.99 1.79 0.10
N LEU A 46 6.47 2.91 -0.46
CA LEU A 46 7.88 3.10 -0.79
C LEU A 46 8.76 3.03 0.47
N LEU A 47 8.38 3.72 1.54
CA LEU A 47 9.09 3.70 2.82
C LEU A 47 9.25 2.28 3.36
N ASP A 48 8.20 1.47 3.27
CA ASP A 48 8.22 0.11 3.79
C ASP A 48 8.96 -0.87 2.86
N VAL A 49 8.94 -0.65 1.54
CA VAL A 49 9.78 -1.38 0.58
C VAL A 49 11.25 -1.07 0.82
N GLN A 50 11.62 0.20 1.04
CA GLN A 50 12.99 0.58 1.37
C GLN A 50 13.47 -0.13 2.63
N TYR A 51 12.67 -0.11 3.70
CA TYR A 51 12.95 -0.84 4.94
C TYR A 51 13.19 -2.34 4.68
N SER A 52 12.34 -2.98 3.87
CA SER A 52 12.49 -4.38 3.49
C SER A 52 13.78 -4.64 2.71
N CYS A 53 14.11 -3.79 1.74
CA CYS A 53 15.31 -3.92 0.91
C CYS A 53 16.58 -3.72 1.73
N ASP A 54 16.62 -2.71 2.60
CA ASP A 54 17.74 -2.44 3.51
C ASP A 54 18.01 -3.65 4.42
N LYS A 55 16.94 -4.24 4.97
CA LYS A 55 17.03 -5.42 5.84
C LYS A 55 17.56 -6.66 5.12
N LEU A 56 17.28 -6.81 3.82
CA LEU A 56 17.74 -7.91 2.98
C LEU A 56 19.08 -7.62 2.28
N GLY A 57 19.63 -6.41 2.44
CA GLY A 57 20.85 -5.98 1.75
C GLY A 57 20.69 -5.86 0.23
N ILE A 58 19.49 -5.53 -0.25
CA ILE A 58 19.17 -5.42 -1.67
C ILE A 58 19.13 -3.95 -2.08
N GLU A 59 19.86 -3.61 -3.14
CA GLU A 59 19.81 -2.28 -3.75
C GLU A 59 18.39 -2.00 -4.27
N LEU A 60 17.82 -0.85 -3.90
CA LEU A 60 16.49 -0.41 -4.35
C LEU A 60 16.62 0.79 -5.29
N ILE A 61 16.03 0.67 -6.47
CA ILE A 61 15.85 1.75 -7.43
C ILE A 61 14.37 2.16 -7.41
N VAL A 62 14.11 3.46 -7.35
CA VAL A 62 12.77 4.03 -7.34
C VAL A 62 12.45 4.57 -8.73
N GLY A 63 11.39 4.05 -9.36
CA GLY A 63 10.87 4.58 -10.61
C GLY A 63 9.99 5.81 -10.39
N GLU A 64 9.76 6.55 -11.48
CA GLU A 64 8.99 7.79 -11.46
C GLU A 64 7.52 7.54 -11.04
N TYR A 65 6.99 8.42 -10.18
CA TYR A 65 5.57 8.44 -9.84
C TYR A 65 4.79 9.29 -10.86
N ASP A 66 4.54 8.71 -12.03
CA ASP A 66 3.78 9.37 -13.10
C ASP A 66 2.31 8.91 -13.13
N LEU A 67 1.52 9.48 -12.22
CA LEU A 67 0.08 9.22 -12.14
C LEU A 67 -0.66 9.68 -13.40
N GLU A 68 -0.23 10.79 -14.03
CA GLU A 68 -0.91 11.34 -15.20
C GLU A 68 -0.77 10.44 -16.43
N ALA A 69 0.43 9.92 -16.70
CA ALA A 69 0.61 8.96 -17.77
C ALA A 69 -0.17 7.69 -17.50
N TRP A 70 -0.21 7.22 -16.25
CA TRP A 70 -1.03 6.06 -15.90
C TRP A 70 -2.52 6.31 -16.19
N LEU A 71 -3.08 7.45 -15.75
CA LEU A 71 -4.46 7.86 -16.01
C LEU A 71 -4.79 7.92 -17.51
N LYS A 72 -3.85 8.41 -18.34
CA LYS A 72 -4.02 8.45 -19.81
C LYS A 72 -4.14 7.05 -20.41
N ILE A 73 -3.35 6.08 -19.92
CA ILE A 73 -3.33 4.71 -20.44
C ILE A 73 -4.60 3.94 -20.01
N VAL A 74 -5.13 4.20 -18.81
CA VAL A 74 -6.37 3.54 -18.34
C VAL A 74 -7.66 4.28 -18.71
N LYS A 75 -7.58 5.34 -19.52
CA LYS A 75 -8.72 6.13 -19.95
C LYS A 75 -9.73 5.27 -20.70
N GLY A 76 -11.00 5.34 -20.32
CA GLY A 76 -12.08 4.51 -20.85
C GLY A 76 -12.23 3.15 -20.16
N LEU A 77 -11.33 2.79 -19.25
CA LEU A 77 -11.38 1.55 -18.45
C LEU A 77 -11.63 1.85 -16.96
N GLU A 78 -12.07 3.06 -16.61
CA GLU A 78 -12.24 3.51 -15.22
C GLU A 78 -13.27 2.65 -14.48
N LEU A 79 -14.31 2.20 -15.18
CA LEU A 79 -15.42 1.41 -14.62
C LEU A 79 -15.19 -0.11 -14.67
N GLU A 80 -14.08 -0.56 -15.25
CA GLU A 80 -13.76 -1.99 -15.29
C GLU A 80 -13.58 -2.56 -13.86
N PRO A 81 -14.06 -3.78 -13.60
CA PRO A 81 -13.89 -4.41 -12.28
C PRO A 81 -12.41 -4.63 -11.93
N GLU A 82 -12.13 -4.77 -10.63
CA GLU A 82 -10.81 -5.27 -10.21
C GLU A 82 -10.57 -6.65 -10.84
N LYS A 83 -9.34 -6.89 -11.33
CA LYS A 83 -8.96 -8.05 -12.16
C LYS A 83 -9.52 -8.05 -13.60
N GLY A 84 -10.28 -7.03 -13.99
CA GLY A 84 -10.69 -6.77 -15.37
C GLY A 84 -9.59 -6.13 -16.23
N ASP A 85 -9.98 -5.53 -17.36
CA ASP A 85 -9.05 -5.10 -18.40
C ASP A 85 -8.15 -3.94 -17.97
N ARG A 86 -8.66 -3.03 -17.13
CA ARG A 86 -7.85 -1.98 -16.47
C ARG A 86 -6.63 -2.56 -15.76
N CYS A 87 -6.79 -3.67 -15.05
CA CYS A 87 -5.69 -4.30 -14.33
C CYS A 87 -4.66 -4.90 -15.29
N THR A 88 -5.09 -5.50 -16.41
CA THR A 88 -4.20 -6.03 -17.45
C THR A 88 -3.30 -4.91 -17.99
N VAL A 89 -3.91 -3.81 -18.45
CA VAL A 89 -3.19 -2.63 -18.97
C VAL A 89 -2.21 -2.06 -17.94
N CYS A 90 -2.60 -2.03 -16.67
CA CYS A 90 -1.73 -1.57 -15.58
C CYS A 90 -0.48 -2.47 -15.42
N PHE A 91 -0.63 -3.80 -15.44
CA PHE A 91 0.52 -4.70 -15.31
C PHE A 91 1.41 -4.68 -16.55
N ASP A 92 0.82 -4.59 -17.75
CA ASP A 92 1.55 -4.46 -19.01
C ASP A 92 2.51 -3.27 -18.94
N ARG A 93 1.99 -2.09 -18.56
CA ARG A 93 2.82 -0.88 -18.45
C ARG A 93 3.93 -1.03 -17.41
N ARG A 94 3.63 -1.63 -16.26
CA ARG A 94 4.60 -1.79 -15.17
C ARG A 94 5.72 -2.74 -15.53
N LEU A 95 5.39 -3.88 -16.13
CA LEU A 95 6.38 -4.87 -16.56
C LEU A 95 7.18 -4.37 -17.76
N ASP A 96 6.56 -3.65 -18.70
CA ASP A 96 7.26 -3.06 -19.85
C ASP A 96 8.32 -2.05 -19.39
N ILE A 97 7.98 -1.14 -18.47
CA ILE A 97 8.96 -0.19 -17.90
C ILE A 97 10.04 -0.91 -17.09
N SER A 98 9.68 -1.99 -16.38
CA SER A 98 10.67 -2.77 -15.62
C SER A 98 11.66 -3.51 -16.54
N ALA A 99 11.18 -4.07 -17.65
CA ALA A 99 12.05 -4.70 -18.65
C ALA A 99 12.98 -3.68 -19.33
N GLN A 100 12.46 -2.49 -19.67
CA GLN A 100 13.29 -1.39 -20.17
C GLN A 100 14.36 -0.98 -19.16
N LYS A 101 13.98 -0.84 -17.89
CA LYS A 101 14.91 -0.47 -16.82
C LYS A 101 15.98 -1.55 -16.59
N ALA A 102 15.63 -2.83 -16.75
CA ALA A 102 16.59 -3.92 -16.64
C ALA A 102 17.68 -3.80 -17.70
N ILE A 103 17.30 -3.55 -18.97
CA ILE A 103 18.25 -3.33 -20.07
C ILE A 103 19.10 -2.07 -19.85
N GLU A 104 18.48 -0.96 -19.44
CA GLU A 104 19.19 0.30 -19.13
C GLU A 104 20.32 0.09 -18.11
N LEU A 105 20.10 -0.77 -17.12
CA LEU A 105 21.05 -1.09 -16.05
C LEU A 105 22.00 -2.25 -16.40
N GLY A 106 21.90 -2.82 -17.60
CA GLY A 106 22.74 -3.93 -18.06
C GLY A 106 22.37 -5.30 -17.49
N HIS A 107 21.15 -5.49 -16.99
CA HIS A 107 20.64 -6.79 -16.59
C HIS A 107 20.08 -7.57 -17.78
N ASP A 108 20.42 -8.86 -17.87
CA ASP A 108 19.93 -9.80 -18.87
C ASP A 108 18.64 -10.53 -18.42
N LYS A 109 18.26 -10.37 -17.15
CA LYS A 109 17.11 -11.02 -16.51
C LYS A 109 16.26 -10.03 -15.74
N PHE A 110 14.94 -10.23 -15.78
CA PHE A 110 14.00 -9.50 -14.92
C PHE A 110 12.88 -10.40 -14.38
N THR A 111 12.27 -10.00 -13.27
CA THR A 111 11.11 -10.68 -12.68
C THR A 111 10.22 -9.69 -11.93
N THR A 112 9.15 -10.17 -11.29
CA THR A 112 8.15 -9.33 -10.61
C THR A 112 7.60 -9.98 -9.36
N THR A 113 7.47 -9.19 -8.29
CA THR A 113 6.80 -9.61 -7.06
C THR A 113 5.30 -9.80 -7.24
N LEU A 114 4.71 -9.35 -8.36
CA LEU A 114 3.29 -9.57 -8.67
C LEU A 114 2.93 -11.06 -8.73
N LEU A 115 3.91 -11.95 -8.96
CA LEU A 115 3.74 -13.40 -8.99
C LEU A 115 3.28 -13.97 -7.64
N ILE A 116 3.57 -13.30 -6.52
CA ILE A 116 3.13 -13.77 -5.20
C ILE A 116 1.72 -13.32 -4.82
N SER A 117 1.18 -12.27 -5.46
CA SER A 117 -0.09 -11.71 -5.04
C SER A 117 -1.24 -12.67 -5.39
N PRO A 118 -2.03 -13.16 -4.42
CA PRO A 118 -3.15 -14.06 -4.68
C PRO A 118 -4.26 -13.40 -5.53
N LYS A 119 -4.25 -12.07 -5.60
CA LYS A 119 -5.24 -11.30 -6.36
C LYS A 119 -4.91 -11.22 -7.86
N LYS A 120 -3.75 -11.68 -8.33
CA LYS A 120 -3.33 -11.54 -9.74
C LYS A 120 -3.38 -12.86 -10.49
N SER A 121 -3.72 -12.80 -11.78
CA SER A 121 -3.69 -13.95 -12.69
C SER A 121 -2.25 -14.23 -13.11
N GLN A 122 -1.74 -15.42 -12.77
CA GLN A 122 -0.38 -15.83 -13.12
C GLN A 122 -0.22 -16.04 -14.62
N ASP A 123 -1.20 -16.68 -15.26
CA ASP A 123 -1.17 -16.97 -16.70
C ASP A 123 -1.02 -15.68 -17.51
N LYS A 124 -1.75 -14.62 -17.11
CA LYS A 124 -1.59 -13.30 -17.73
C LYS A 124 -0.17 -12.76 -17.52
N LEU A 125 0.36 -12.80 -16.31
CA LEU A 125 1.72 -12.31 -16.01
C LEU A 125 2.80 -13.09 -16.78
N GLN A 126 2.62 -14.40 -16.93
CA GLN A 126 3.53 -15.25 -17.71
C GLN A 126 3.53 -14.84 -19.18
N ILE A 127 2.35 -14.71 -19.81
CA ILE A 127 2.23 -14.29 -21.21
C ILE A 127 2.86 -12.91 -21.43
N ILE A 128 2.59 -11.95 -20.53
CA ILE A 128 3.17 -10.60 -20.61
C ILE A 128 4.69 -10.67 -20.51
N GLY A 129 5.21 -11.40 -19.52
CA GLY A 129 6.64 -11.56 -19.30
C GLY A 129 7.36 -12.23 -20.47
N GLU A 130 6.80 -13.30 -21.04
CA GLU A 130 7.35 -13.97 -22.23
C GLU A 130 7.40 -13.05 -23.46
N ASN A 131 6.36 -12.24 -23.67
CA ASN A 131 6.32 -11.27 -24.76
C ASN A 131 7.36 -10.16 -24.59
N LEU A 132 7.48 -9.62 -23.37
CA LEU A 132 8.49 -8.62 -23.03
C LEU A 132 9.90 -9.19 -23.12
N SER A 133 10.07 -10.45 -22.75
CA SER A 133 11.35 -11.13 -22.83
C SER A 133 11.88 -11.20 -24.26
N LYS A 134 11.00 -11.57 -25.20
CA LYS A 134 11.31 -11.56 -26.64
C LYS A 134 11.55 -10.15 -27.17
N LYS A 135 10.72 -9.18 -26.75
CA LYS A 135 10.78 -7.78 -27.21
C LYS A 135 12.09 -7.09 -26.83
N TYR A 136 12.57 -7.31 -25.60
CA TYR A 136 13.75 -6.61 -25.06
C TYR A 136 15.01 -7.47 -25.00
N ASN A 137 14.94 -8.75 -25.41
CA ASN A 137 16.03 -9.71 -25.24
C ASN A 137 16.54 -9.76 -23.78
N CYS A 138 15.60 -9.76 -22.84
CA CYS A 138 15.83 -9.83 -21.39
C CYS A 138 15.02 -11.00 -20.85
N GLU A 139 15.64 -12.04 -20.31
CA GLU A 139 14.94 -13.24 -19.84
C GLU A 139 13.97 -12.90 -18.69
N PHE A 140 12.69 -13.26 -18.85
CA PHE A 140 11.71 -13.13 -17.79
C PHE A 140 11.72 -14.37 -16.89
N ILE A 141 12.12 -14.20 -15.63
CA ILE A 141 12.18 -15.28 -14.65
C ILE A 141 10.81 -15.43 -13.98
N PHE A 142 10.05 -16.44 -14.39
CA PHE A 142 8.78 -16.78 -13.77
C PHE A 142 8.99 -17.73 -12.58
N LYS A 143 8.65 -17.27 -11.37
CA LYS A 143 8.74 -18.04 -10.12
C LYS A 143 7.47 -17.87 -9.28
N ASP A 144 6.71 -18.96 -9.13
CA ASP A 144 5.55 -19.00 -8.23
C ASP A 144 5.96 -19.51 -6.84
N TYR A 145 6.34 -18.59 -5.95
CA TYR A 145 6.68 -18.91 -4.57
C TYR A 145 5.46 -19.11 -3.65
N ARG A 146 4.24 -19.15 -4.19
CA ARG A 146 3.03 -19.43 -3.39
C ARG A 146 2.81 -20.93 -3.17
N VAL A 147 3.42 -21.77 -4.01
CA VAL A 147 3.28 -23.23 -3.98
C VAL A 147 3.73 -23.80 -2.62
N GLY A 148 3.01 -24.81 -2.12
CA GLY A 148 3.25 -25.39 -0.81
C GLY A 148 2.85 -24.45 0.33
N ASN A 149 3.77 -24.22 1.28
CA ASN A 149 3.51 -23.38 2.46
C ASN A 149 3.88 -21.90 2.24
N GLY A 150 4.14 -21.46 1.01
CA GLY A 150 4.65 -20.14 0.69
C GLY A 150 3.80 -18.98 1.21
N VAL A 151 2.47 -19.08 1.09
CA VAL A 151 1.53 -18.05 1.58
C VAL A 151 1.54 -17.93 3.10
N GLU A 152 1.66 -19.06 3.81
CA GLU A 152 1.75 -19.06 5.28
C GLU A 152 3.07 -18.43 5.74
N ILE A 153 4.18 -18.79 5.07
CA ILE A 153 5.51 -18.25 5.38
C ILE A 153 5.55 -16.75 5.10
N GLN A 154 5.02 -16.29 3.95
CA GLN A 154 4.85 -14.86 3.65
C GLN A 154 4.09 -14.16 4.78
N GLY A 155 2.98 -14.76 5.24
CA GLY A 155 2.19 -14.23 6.35
C GLY A 155 2.98 -14.11 7.67
N LYS A 156 3.85 -15.07 7.96
CA LYS A 156 4.76 -15.03 9.13
C LYS A 156 5.82 -13.94 8.96
N GLN A 157 6.50 -13.89 7.81
CA GLN A 157 7.53 -12.89 7.52
C GLN A 157 6.98 -11.45 7.61
N VAL A 158 5.75 -11.21 7.12
CA VAL A 158 5.10 -9.90 7.24
C VAL A 158 4.89 -9.49 8.70
N LYS A 159 4.51 -10.44 9.56
CA LYS A 159 4.31 -10.18 11.00
C LYS A 159 5.64 -9.99 11.73
N GLU A 160 6.59 -10.89 11.51
CA GLU A 160 7.92 -10.86 12.12
C GLU A 160 8.68 -9.57 11.80
N ASN A 161 8.46 -9.00 10.62
CA ASN A 161 9.11 -7.78 10.17
C ASN A 161 8.24 -6.52 10.36
N SER A 162 7.05 -6.64 10.95
CA SER A 162 6.09 -5.55 11.12
C SER A 162 5.84 -4.75 9.83
N LEU A 163 5.71 -5.44 8.69
CA LEU A 163 5.55 -4.79 7.38
C LEU A 163 4.15 -4.20 7.20
N TYR A 164 4.07 -3.12 6.44
CA TYR A 164 2.83 -2.42 6.12
C TYR A 164 1.91 -3.25 5.22
N ARG A 165 0.82 -3.75 5.83
CA ARG A 165 -0.24 -4.48 5.13
C ARG A 165 -1.33 -3.55 4.65
N GLN A 166 -1.37 -3.33 3.34
CA GLN A 166 -2.37 -2.49 2.69
C GLN A 166 -3.71 -3.23 2.59
N ASN A 167 -4.83 -2.47 2.58
CA ASN A 167 -6.19 -3.03 2.51
C ASN A 167 -6.80 -2.97 1.08
N TYR A 168 -6.08 -2.41 0.10
CA TYR A 168 -6.51 -2.27 -1.30
C TYR A 168 -5.32 -2.33 -2.28
N CYS A 169 -5.61 -2.51 -3.57
CA CYS A 169 -4.56 -2.70 -4.60
C CYS A 169 -3.66 -1.48 -4.80
N GLY A 170 -4.17 -0.27 -4.55
CA GLY A 170 -3.44 1.00 -4.72
C GLY A 170 -4.12 1.99 -5.65
N CYS A 171 -4.82 1.55 -6.70
CA CYS A 171 -5.47 2.47 -7.65
C CYS A 171 -6.81 3.04 -7.14
N MET A 172 -7.07 4.32 -7.44
CA MET A 172 -8.29 5.02 -7.01
C MET A 172 -9.59 4.38 -7.52
N PHE A 173 -9.59 3.85 -8.76
CA PHE A 173 -10.77 3.21 -9.33
C PHE A 173 -11.12 1.90 -8.60
N GLY A 174 -10.10 1.05 -8.38
CA GLY A 174 -10.30 -0.18 -7.61
C GLY A 174 -10.68 0.09 -6.16
N LEU A 175 -10.13 1.15 -5.55
CA LEU A 175 -10.48 1.58 -4.20
C LEU A 175 -11.95 2.01 -4.10
N ASN A 176 -12.40 2.92 -4.98
CA ASN A 176 -13.78 3.40 -4.97
C ASN A 176 -14.78 2.27 -5.13
N MET A 177 -14.56 1.37 -6.10
CA MET A 177 -15.42 0.20 -6.30
C MET A 177 -15.44 -0.72 -5.08
N GLN A 178 -14.28 -0.95 -4.44
CA GLN A 178 -14.18 -1.78 -3.24
C GLN A 178 -14.95 -1.16 -2.06
N ARG A 179 -14.85 0.17 -1.86
CA ARG A 179 -15.52 0.88 -0.77
C ARG A 179 -17.03 0.96 -0.98
N GLU A 180 -17.47 1.20 -2.22
CA GLU A 180 -18.88 1.15 -2.62
C GLU A 180 -19.51 -0.21 -2.33
N GLN A 181 -18.84 -1.31 -2.71
CA GLN A 181 -19.29 -2.68 -2.41
C GLN A 181 -19.34 -2.99 -0.90
N GLN A 182 -18.55 -2.28 -0.09
CA GLN A 182 -18.51 -2.44 1.36
C GLN A 182 -19.48 -1.52 2.10
N ASP A 183 -20.24 -0.67 1.39
CA ASP A 183 -21.03 0.42 1.95
C ASP A 183 -20.21 1.30 2.91
N LYS A 184 -19.01 1.67 2.46
CA LYS A 184 -18.06 2.51 3.22
C LYS A 184 -17.70 3.76 2.43
N LEU A 185 -17.45 4.83 3.18
CA LEU A 185 -16.82 6.03 2.63
C LEU A 185 -15.40 5.71 2.18
N THR A 186 -14.99 6.24 1.02
CA THR A 186 -13.58 6.24 0.60
C THR A 186 -12.82 7.35 1.31
N ASP A 187 -12.63 7.19 2.62
CA ASP A 187 -11.92 8.16 3.47
C ASP A 187 -10.44 8.31 3.09
N GLU A 188 -9.84 7.29 2.48
CA GLU A 188 -8.47 7.35 1.96
C GLU A 188 -8.28 8.41 0.87
N LEU A 189 -9.35 8.86 0.20
CA LEU A 189 -9.29 9.92 -0.82
C LEU A 189 -9.73 11.29 -0.28
N ILE A 190 -10.01 11.39 1.02
CA ILE A 190 -10.46 12.63 1.66
C ILE A 190 -9.29 13.31 2.34
N TYR A 191 -9.07 14.58 2.00
CA TYR A 191 -8.05 15.39 2.64
C TYR A 191 -8.67 16.45 3.58
N PRO A 192 -8.31 16.47 4.88
CA PRO A 192 -8.80 17.48 5.81
C PRO A 192 -8.36 18.89 5.39
N ILE A 193 -9.29 19.84 5.30
CA ILE A 193 -9.00 21.23 4.91
C ILE A 193 -7.93 21.85 5.82
N GLY A 194 -7.94 21.52 7.11
CA GLY A 194 -6.98 22.02 8.10
C GLY A 194 -5.62 21.31 8.10
N GLN A 195 -5.36 20.38 7.17
CA GLN A 195 -4.15 19.53 7.15
C GLN A 195 -3.92 18.71 8.44
N GLN A 196 -4.94 18.60 9.29
CA GLN A 196 -4.86 17.83 10.51
C GLN A 196 -4.82 16.34 10.16
N ILE A 197 -3.73 15.67 10.55
CA ILE A 197 -3.60 14.22 10.46
C ILE A 197 -4.68 13.58 11.32
N GLN A 198 -5.52 12.75 10.70
CA GLN A 198 -6.61 12.07 11.39
C GLN A 198 -6.15 10.72 11.94
N PRO A 199 -6.74 10.25 13.05
CA PRO A 199 -6.52 8.88 13.52
C PRO A 199 -6.82 7.85 12.43
N GLU A 200 -5.99 6.82 12.34
CA GLU A 200 -6.00 5.76 11.33
C GLU A 200 -5.80 6.19 9.87
N SER A 201 -5.53 7.48 9.61
CA SER A 201 -5.22 7.98 8.26
C SER A 201 -3.93 7.40 7.70
N ILE A 202 -3.75 7.51 6.39
CA ILE A 202 -2.52 7.08 5.72
C ILE A 202 -1.34 7.92 6.20
N GLU A 203 -1.56 9.21 6.49
CA GLU A 203 -0.58 10.14 7.02
C GLU A 203 -0.12 9.73 8.43
N GLU A 204 -1.04 9.38 9.34
CA GLU A 204 -0.68 8.89 10.68
C GLU A 204 0.11 7.58 10.59
N ARG A 205 -0.29 6.67 9.68
CA ARG A 205 0.45 5.44 9.43
C ARG A 205 1.85 5.74 8.89
N LEU A 206 1.98 6.69 7.96
CA LEU A 206 3.29 7.10 7.45
C LEU A 206 4.21 7.58 8.57
N GLU A 207 3.72 8.42 9.49
CA GLU A 207 4.48 8.84 10.66
C GLU A 207 4.86 7.66 11.56
N LEU A 208 3.92 6.76 11.85
CA LEU A 208 4.16 5.55 12.64
C LEU A 208 5.27 4.68 12.02
N TYR A 209 5.22 4.43 10.72
CA TYR A 209 6.19 3.58 10.02
C TYR A 209 7.56 4.26 9.87
N GLN A 210 7.62 5.60 9.84
CA GLN A 210 8.87 6.37 9.95
C GLN A 210 9.49 6.20 11.34
N GLN A 211 8.70 6.34 12.41
CA GLN A 211 9.21 6.13 13.77
C GLN A 211 9.70 4.69 13.98
N ARG A 212 8.97 3.70 13.43
CA ARG A 212 9.40 2.30 13.43
C ARG A 212 10.76 2.10 12.78
N ASN A 213 11.04 2.77 11.66
CA ASN A 213 12.36 2.69 11.00
C ASN A 213 13.48 3.28 11.85
N LEU A 214 13.20 4.34 12.62
CA LEU A 214 14.19 4.99 13.48
C LEU A 214 14.54 4.13 14.71
N LEU A 215 13.55 3.47 15.30
CA LEU A 215 13.70 2.70 16.54
C LEU A 215 14.29 1.30 16.34
N LYS A 216 14.22 0.75 15.12
CA LYS A 216 14.75 -0.56 14.65
C LYS A 216 14.18 -1.81 15.32
N ASP A 217 13.96 -1.81 16.63
CA ASP A 217 13.43 -2.93 17.41
C ASP A 217 12.19 -2.49 18.21
N CYS A 218 11.08 -2.27 17.51
CA CYS A 218 9.82 -1.90 18.13
C CYS A 218 8.64 -2.72 17.59
N ASP A 219 7.72 -3.07 18.49
CA ASP A 219 6.47 -3.71 18.14
C ASP A 219 5.39 -2.67 17.80
N ILE A 220 4.71 -2.85 16.67
CA ILE A 220 3.52 -2.07 16.35
C ILE A 220 2.33 -2.67 17.10
N VAL A 221 1.92 -2.02 18.19
CA VAL A 221 0.76 -2.44 18.99
C VAL A 221 -0.51 -1.84 18.42
N LYS A 222 -1.47 -2.70 18.05
CA LYS A 222 -2.80 -2.26 17.63
C LYS A 222 -3.62 -1.80 18.83
N GLN A 223 -3.94 -0.52 18.87
CA GLN A 223 -4.87 0.05 19.85
C GLN A 223 -6.24 0.27 19.21
N ARG A 224 -7.32 0.18 20.00
CA ARG A 224 -8.66 0.55 19.54
C ARG A 224 -8.92 2.00 19.91
N PHE A 225 -9.19 2.84 18.92
CA PHE A 225 -9.71 4.17 19.18
C PHE A 225 -11.13 4.05 19.76
N LEU A 226 -11.31 4.48 21.01
CA LEU A 226 -12.60 4.37 21.70
C LEU A 226 -13.53 5.53 21.31
N ASN A 227 -13.08 6.77 21.48
CA ASN A 227 -13.76 7.98 21.03
C ASN A 227 -12.87 9.22 21.23
N TYR A 228 -13.28 10.34 20.64
CA TYR A 228 -12.73 11.65 20.99
C TYR A 228 -13.10 12.02 22.42
N ARG A 229 -12.13 12.59 23.17
CA ARG A 229 -12.37 13.11 24.52
C ARG A 229 -12.93 14.53 24.43
N LEU A 230 -14.06 14.78 25.09
CA LEU A 230 -14.55 16.14 25.31
C LEU A 230 -13.53 16.90 26.17
N LEU A 231 -12.80 17.85 25.58
CA LEU A 231 -11.82 18.66 26.30
C LEU A 231 -12.47 19.74 27.18
N SER A 232 -13.61 20.28 26.72
CA SER A 232 -14.37 21.29 27.46
C SER A 232 -15.85 21.23 27.10
N GLY A 233 -16.71 21.48 28.08
CA GLY A 233 -18.14 21.69 27.89
C GLY A 233 -18.66 22.75 28.86
N LYS A 234 -19.85 23.30 28.60
CA LYS A 234 -20.54 24.19 29.55
C LYS A 234 -22.02 23.83 29.64
N VAL A 235 -22.56 23.88 30.85
CA VAL A 235 -23.99 23.79 31.11
C VAL A 235 -24.47 25.16 31.55
N THR A 236 -25.56 25.64 30.96
CA THR A 236 -26.16 26.93 31.30
C THR A 236 -27.62 26.79 31.67
N ILE A 237 -28.00 27.26 32.85
CA ILE A 237 -29.40 27.37 33.32
C ILE A 237 -29.73 28.87 33.39
N SER A 238 -30.79 29.30 32.69
CA SER A 238 -31.20 30.71 32.64
C SER A 238 -30.03 31.66 32.32
N LYS A 239 -29.18 31.29 31.35
CA LYS A 239 -27.96 32.01 30.92
C LYS A 239 -26.83 32.08 31.96
N LYS A 240 -26.94 31.42 33.12
CA LYS A 240 -25.85 31.30 34.10
C LYS A 240 -25.14 29.95 33.94
N VAL A 241 -23.81 29.97 33.94
CA VAL A 241 -23.00 28.73 33.91
C VAL A 241 -23.11 28.06 35.27
N VAL A 242 -23.38 26.75 35.27
CA VAL A 242 -23.51 25.95 36.49
C VAL A 242 -22.33 24.98 36.57
N PRO A 243 -21.72 24.76 37.76
CA PRO A 243 -20.72 23.71 37.94
C PRO A 243 -21.26 22.37 37.44
N SER A 244 -20.52 21.70 36.56
CA SER A 244 -20.96 20.47 35.93
C SER A 244 -19.76 19.57 35.67
N TYR A 245 -19.93 18.28 35.91
CA TYR A 245 -18.93 17.26 35.64
C TYR A 245 -19.31 16.51 34.37
N PHE A 246 -18.49 16.64 33.33
CA PHE A 246 -18.70 15.93 32.07
C PHE A 246 -18.05 14.55 32.15
N LEU A 247 -18.87 13.50 32.09
CA LEU A 247 -18.37 12.12 32.04
C LEU A 247 -17.73 11.83 30.68
N CYS A 248 -16.76 10.91 30.66
CA CYS A 248 -16.29 10.32 29.41
C CYS A 248 -17.48 9.77 28.62
N TYR A 249 -17.47 9.95 27.30
CA TYR A 249 -18.56 9.56 26.40
C TYR A 249 -19.86 10.39 26.51
N SER A 250 -19.84 11.55 27.17
CA SER A 250 -20.92 12.54 27.07
C SER A 250 -20.95 13.17 25.66
N THR A 251 -21.58 12.50 24.69
CA THR A 251 -21.70 13.00 23.31
C THR A 251 -23.05 13.68 23.06
N LEU A 252 -23.06 14.72 22.23
CA LEU A 252 -24.26 15.43 21.81
C LEU A 252 -24.39 15.34 20.29
N LYS A 253 -25.57 14.97 19.80
CA LYS A 253 -25.81 14.75 18.35
C LYS A 253 -25.49 15.98 17.48
N ASN A 254 -25.62 17.20 18.03
CA ASN A 254 -25.39 18.47 17.33
C ASN A 254 -24.51 19.45 18.12
N ASN A 255 -23.54 18.96 18.91
CA ASN A 255 -22.69 19.77 19.82
C ASN A 255 -23.45 20.62 20.88
N LYS A 256 -24.78 20.53 20.92
CA LYS A 256 -25.67 21.25 21.84
C LYS A 256 -26.92 20.40 22.09
N THR A 257 -27.39 20.42 23.33
CA THR A 257 -28.70 19.91 23.73
C THR A 257 -29.41 20.94 24.61
N GLN A 258 -30.74 20.93 24.60
CA GLN A 258 -31.58 21.77 25.44
C GLN A 258 -32.65 20.90 26.08
N GLY A 259 -32.91 21.10 27.37
CA GLY A 259 -33.92 20.38 28.12
C GLY A 259 -34.43 21.23 29.28
N ARG A 260 -35.54 20.79 29.90
CA ARG A 260 -36.01 21.34 31.17
C ARG A 260 -35.38 20.52 32.30
N VAL A 261 -34.87 21.22 33.31
CA VAL A 261 -34.45 20.61 34.57
C VAL A 261 -35.69 20.68 35.46
N GLU A 262 -36.27 19.52 35.78
CA GLU A 262 -37.32 19.39 36.80
C GLU A 262 -36.71 19.30 38.20
#